data_AF-A0A068UAI4-F1
#
_entry.id   AF-A0A068UAI4-F1
#
_cell.length_a   1.000
_cell.length_b   1.000
_cell.length_c   1.000
_cell.angle_alpha   90.00
_cell.angle_beta   90.00
_cell.angle_gamma   90.00
#
_symmetry.space_group_name_H-M   'P 1'
#
loop_
_entity.id
_entity.type
_entity.pdbx_description
1 polymer ?
#
loop_
_entity_poly.entity_id
_entity_poly.type
_entity_poly.pdbx_seq_one_letter_code
_entity_poly.pdbx_strand_id
1 'polypeptide(L)'
;MASARVAPAGFSYGRPPLSASEKPRRTVVVRAEAVNPGIRKTEDKVVDSVVITELNKPLTAYCRCWRSGTFPLCDGSHVKHNKATGDNVGPLLVKKQ
;
A
#
# COMPACT_ATOMS: atom_id res chain seq x y z
N MET A 1 -50.58 13.74 -43.49
CA MET A 1 -49.66 12.70 -43.00
C MET A 1 -49.58 12.80 -41.49
N ALA A 2 -50.18 11.88 -40.74
CA ALA A 2 -49.80 11.55 -39.37
C ALA A 2 -50.46 10.20 -39.05
N SER A 3 -49.65 9.16 -39.06
CA SER A 3 -50.05 7.76 -39.00
C SER A 3 -50.42 7.33 -37.58
N ALA A 4 -51.32 6.36 -37.52
CA ALA A 4 -51.85 5.73 -36.31
C ALA A 4 -50.77 5.05 -35.45
N ARG A 5 -51.09 4.96 -34.15
CA ARG A 5 -50.34 4.27 -33.08
C ARG A 5 -50.33 2.75 -33.29
N VAL A 6 -49.19 2.11 -33.03
CA VAL A 6 -49.11 0.78 -32.39
C VAL A 6 -47.86 0.78 -31.50
N ALA A 7 -48.04 0.50 -30.21
CA ALA A 7 -46.94 0.25 -29.27
C ALA A 7 -46.58 -1.24 -29.30
N PRO A 8 -45.29 -1.64 -29.28
CA PRO A 8 -44.95 -3.03 -29.08
C PRO A 8 -45.09 -3.38 -27.59
N ALA A 9 -45.65 -4.57 -27.35
CA ALA A 9 -45.87 -5.13 -26.02
C ALA A 9 -44.54 -5.20 -25.24
N GLY A 10 -44.52 -4.56 -24.07
CA GLY A 10 -43.42 -4.68 -23.13
C GLY A 10 -43.40 -6.09 -22.54
N PHE A 11 -42.28 -6.79 -22.70
CA PHE A 11 -41.94 -7.94 -21.86
C PHE A 11 -41.52 -7.39 -20.50
N SER A 12 -42.44 -7.37 -19.55
CA SER A 12 -42.14 -7.05 -18.16
C SER A 12 -41.41 -8.23 -17.52
N TYR A 13 -40.08 -8.22 -17.55
CA TYR A 13 -39.32 -9.00 -16.57
C TYR A 13 -39.61 -8.39 -15.20
N GLY A 14 -40.34 -9.14 -14.38
CA GLY A 14 -40.70 -8.74 -13.03
C GLY A 14 -39.47 -8.27 -12.27
N ARG A 15 -39.44 -6.99 -11.93
CA ARG A 15 -38.51 -6.46 -10.93
C ARG A 15 -38.90 -7.16 -9.62
N PRO A 16 -38.00 -7.94 -8.98
CA PRO A 16 -38.31 -8.44 -7.65
C PRO A 16 -38.63 -7.24 -6.76
N PRO A 17 -39.57 -7.36 -5.81
CA PRO A 17 -39.85 -6.29 -4.88
C PRO A 17 -38.53 -5.94 -4.19
N LEU A 18 -38.16 -4.66 -4.26
CA LEU A 18 -37.05 -4.11 -3.49
C LEU A 18 -37.35 -4.42 -2.02
N SER A 19 -36.72 -5.48 -1.50
CA SER A 19 -36.74 -5.78 -0.07
C SER A 19 -36.16 -4.56 0.63
N ALA A 20 -36.97 -3.93 1.50
CA ALA A 20 -36.64 -2.72 2.25
C ALA A 20 -35.58 -2.96 3.35
N SER A 21 -34.62 -3.85 3.11
CA SER A 21 -33.61 -4.27 4.10
C SER A 21 -32.23 -4.49 3.49
N GLU A 22 -31.82 -3.68 2.50
CA GLU A 22 -30.39 -3.54 2.24
C GLU A 22 -29.82 -2.51 3.22
N LYS A 23 -29.23 -3.02 4.31
CA LYS A 23 -28.46 -2.20 5.26
C LYS A 23 -27.44 -1.37 4.47
N PRO A 24 -27.34 -0.05 4.68
CA PRO A 24 -26.39 0.77 3.95
C PRO A 24 -24.99 0.21 4.17
N ARG A 25 -24.30 -0.20 3.10
CA ARG A 25 -22.89 -0.60 3.17
C ARG A 25 -22.10 0.64 3.60
N ARG A 26 -21.67 0.65 4.85
CA ARG A 26 -20.81 1.70 5.41
C ARG A 26 -19.47 1.66 4.68
N THR A 27 -19.24 2.62 3.79
CA THR A 27 -17.92 2.86 3.20
C THR A 27 -17.00 3.44 4.26
N VAL A 28 -15.87 2.78 4.49
CA VAL A 28 -14.80 3.27 5.37
C VAL A 28 -13.72 3.88 4.48
N VAL A 29 -13.39 5.15 4.70
CA VAL A 29 -12.27 5.80 4.02
C VAL A 29 -10.98 5.35 4.70
N VAL A 30 -10.18 4.54 4.01
CA VAL A 30 -8.85 4.15 4.49
C VAL A 30 -7.83 5.15 3.95
N ARG A 31 -7.23 5.96 4.83
CA ARG A 31 -6.09 6.80 4.46
C ARG A 31 -4.82 5.94 4.51
N ALA A 32 -4.26 5.61 3.36
CA ALA A 32 -2.95 4.97 3.29
C ALA A 32 -1.86 6.01 3.59
N GLU A 33 -1.04 5.75 4.61
CA GLU A 33 0.13 6.57 4.91
C GLU A 33 1.31 6.18 4.01
N ALA A 34 2.14 7.15 3.64
CA ALA A 34 3.34 6.88 2.85
C ALA A 34 4.39 6.14 3.71
N VAL A 35 4.94 5.05 3.17
CA VAL A 35 5.98 4.26 3.85
C VAL A 35 7.25 5.08 4.10
N ASN A 36 7.68 5.84 3.09
CA ASN A 36 8.82 6.76 3.19
C ASN A 36 8.32 8.18 3.55
N PRO A 37 8.62 8.72 4.74
CA PRO A 37 8.15 10.05 5.14
C PRO A 37 9.03 11.18 4.61
N GLY A 38 10.31 10.95 4.29
CA GLY A 38 11.24 12.07 3.99
C GLY A 38 12.58 11.74 3.34
N ILE A 39 12.91 10.48 3.08
CA ILE A 39 14.19 10.10 2.46
C ILE A 39 14.12 10.35 0.96
N ARG A 40 15.05 11.15 0.41
CA ARG A 40 15.29 11.34 -1.05
C ARG A 40 14.01 11.60 -1.88
N LYS A 41 13.13 12.49 -1.39
CA LYS A 41 11.81 12.77 -2.00
C LYS A 41 11.82 13.42 -3.39
N THR A 42 12.97 13.93 -3.81
CA THR A 42 13.18 14.45 -5.17
C THR A 42 13.33 13.35 -6.19
N GLU A 43 13.54 12.09 -5.77
CA GLU A 43 13.67 10.96 -6.67
C GLU A 43 12.33 10.25 -6.85
N ASP A 44 11.94 10.02 -8.09
CA ASP A 44 10.71 9.28 -8.43
C ASP A 44 10.71 7.87 -7.83
N LYS A 45 11.91 7.27 -7.73
CA LYS A 45 12.12 5.94 -7.16
C LYS A 45 13.50 5.85 -6.52
N VAL A 46 13.52 5.78 -5.20
CA VAL A 46 14.74 5.60 -4.42
C VAL A 46 15.19 4.13 -4.50
N VAL A 47 16.40 3.92 -5.01
CA VAL A 47 17.05 2.60 -5.15
C VAL A 47 18.48 2.70 -4.63
N ASP A 48 18.92 1.68 -3.90
CA ASP A 48 20.30 1.53 -3.42
C ASP A 48 20.87 0.19 -3.92
N SER A 49 22.05 0.24 -4.52
CA SER A 49 22.77 -0.93 -5.02
C SER A 49 24.00 -1.19 -4.15
N VAL A 50 24.25 -2.45 -3.84
CA VAL A 50 25.34 -2.87 -2.98
C VAL A 50 26.07 -4.04 -3.65
N VAL A 51 27.38 -3.90 -3.80
CA VAL A 51 28.23 -4.98 -4.27
C VAL A 51 28.71 -5.77 -3.05
N ILE A 52 28.35 -7.06 -2.97
CA ILE A 52 28.59 -7.90 -1.79
C ILE A 52 30.08 -8.02 -1.46
N THR A 53 30.96 -8.02 -2.47
CA THR A 53 32.42 -8.14 -2.29
C THR A 53 33.03 -6.94 -1.56
N GLU A 54 32.41 -5.76 -1.66
CA GLU A 54 32.84 -4.50 -1.05
C GLU A 54 32.37 -4.33 0.41
N LEU A 55 31.60 -5.29 0.93
CA LEU A 55 31.18 -5.25 2.33
C LEU A 55 32.38 -5.43 3.26
N ASN A 56 32.60 -4.45 4.15
CA ASN A 56 33.70 -4.48 5.12
C ASN A 56 33.38 -5.35 6.35
N LYS A 57 32.10 -5.64 6.60
CA LYS A 57 31.64 -6.39 7.76
C LYS A 57 31.14 -7.77 7.33
N PRO A 58 31.33 -8.82 8.15
CA PRO A 58 30.80 -10.16 7.87
C PRO A 58 29.27 -10.18 7.81
N LEU A 59 28.62 -9.24 8.49
CA LEU A 59 27.17 -9.06 8.51
C LEU A 59 26.87 -7.56 8.41
N THR A 60 26.09 -7.17 7.40
CA THR A 60 25.64 -5.79 7.21
C THR A 60 24.11 -5.74 7.19
N ALA A 61 23.52 -4.82 7.95
CA ALA A 61 22.08 -4.65 8.06
C ALA A 61 21.60 -3.46 7.23
N TYR A 62 20.63 -3.69 6.35
CA TYR A 62 20.01 -2.68 5.49
C TYR A 62 18.59 -2.35 5.93
N CYS A 63 18.24 -1.07 5.89
CA CYS A 63 16.96 -0.55 6.33
C CYS A 63 15.83 -0.99 5.37
N ARG A 64 14.68 -1.36 5.95
CA ARG A 64 13.42 -1.57 5.21
C ARG A 64 12.25 -0.73 5.75
N CYS A 65 12.46 -0.01 6.86
CA CYS A 65 11.42 0.77 7.51
C CYS A 65 11.38 2.25 7.08
N TRP A 66 12.37 2.73 6.30
CA TRP A 66 12.46 4.13 5.87
C TRP A 66 12.49 5.15 7.02
N ARG A 67 12.94 4.73 8.22
CA ARG A 67 13.10 5.61 9.39
C ARG A 67 14.56 5.81 9.80
N SER A 68 15.50 5.12 9.15
CA SER A 68 16.90 5.21 9.53
C SER A 68 17.49 6.57 9.15
N GLY A 69 18.24 7.18 10.07
CA GLY A 69 19.06 8.36 9.80
C GLY A 69 20.34 8.06 9.01
N THR A 70 20.75 6.79 8.94
CA THR A 70 21.89 6.33 8.13
C THR A 70 21.46 5.50 6.92
N PHE A 71 20.22 5.72 6.44
CA PHE A 71 19.70 5.07 5.24
C PHE A 71 20.70 5.15 4.08
N PRO A 72 21.02 4.03 3.40
CA PRO A 72 20.29 2.76 3.35
C PRO A 72 20.59 1.74 4.45
N LEU A 73 21.52 2.03 5.37
CA LEU A 73 21.85 1.13 6.48
C LEU A 73 20.78 1.14 7.56
N CYS A 74 20.74 0.08 8.37
CA CYS A 74 19.88 0.03 9.55
C CYS A 74 20.62 0.54 10.79
N ASP A 75 20.04 1.53 11.47
CA ASP A 75 20.51 2.09 12.76
C ASP A 75 19.65 1.67 13.97
N GLY A 76 18.65 0.81 13.76
CA GLY A 76 17.71 0.38 14.81
C GLY A 76 16.42 1.21 14.92
N SER A 77 16.22 2.24 14.09
CA SER A 77 15.01 3.08 14.13
C SER A 77 13.69 2.32 13.92
N HIS A 78 13.74 1.12 13.31
CA HIS A 78 12.58 0.23 13.17
C HIS A 78 11.98 -0.17 14.53
N VAL A 79 12.77 -0.27 15.60
CA VAL A 79 12.26 -0.62 16.94
C VAL A 79 11.31 0.46 17.45
N LYS A 80 11.69 1.74 17.32
CA LYS A 80 10.84 2.88 17.71
C LYS A 80 9.58 2.95 16.85
N HIS A 81 9.72 2.73 15.54
CA HIS A 81 8.59 2.68 14.61
C HIS A 81 7.58 1.59 14.98
N ASN A 82 8.06 0.36 15.17
CA ASN A 82 7.23 -0.79 15.56
C ASN A 82 6.50 -0.53 16.88
N LYS A 83 7.21 -0.03 17.90
CA LYS A 83 6.60 0.30 19.19
C LYS A 83 5.51 1.38 19.08
N ALA A 84 5.71 2.39 18.23
CA ALA A 84 4.77 3.50 18.09
C ALA A 84 3.54 3.15 17.24
N THR A 85 3.68 2.24 16.28
CA THR A 85 2.64 1.94 15.28
C THR A 85 1.98 0.57 15.45
N GLY A 86 2.57 -0.31 16.26
CA GLY A 86 2.18 -1.72 16.33
C GLY A 86 2.68 -2.56 15.14
N ASP A 87 3.61 -2.03 14.34
CA ASP A 87 4.21 -2.69 13.18
C ASP A 87 5.29 -3.71 13.61
N ASN A 88 5.75 -4.54 12.67
CA ASN A 88 6.68 -5.65 12.90
C ASN A 88 7.84 -5.71 11.88
N VAL A 89 8.20 -4.59 11.26
CA VAL A 89 9.27 -4.54 10.26
C VAL A 89 10.66 -4.69 10.90
N GLY A 90 11.62 -5.17 10.10
CA GLY A 90 13.02 -5.33 10.50
C GLY A 90 13.98 -5.22 9.30
N PRO A 91 15.30 -5.14 9.55
CA PRO A 91 16.29 -4.98 8.48
C PRO A 91 16.43 -6.22 7.60
N LEU A 92 17.05 -6.03 6.43
CA LEU A 92 17.62 -7.12 5.64
C LEU A 92 19.07 -7.33 6.10
N LEU A 93 19.41 -8.55 6.50
CA LEU A 93 20.78 -8.90 6.88
C LEU A 93 21.50 -9.56 5.70
N VAL A 94 22.58 -8.93 5.23
CA VAL A 94 23.44 -9.44 4.17
C VAL A 94 24.73 -9.95 4.80
N LYS A 95 25.05 -11.23 4.56
CA LYS A 95 26.27 -11.88 5.04
C LYS A 95 27.31 -11.92 3.93
N LYS A 96 28.55 -11.55 4.26
CA LYS A 96 29.72 -11.85 3.42
C LYS A 96 30.07 -13.32 3.70
N GLN A 97 29.95 -14.18 2.68
CA GLN A 97 30.34 -15.59 2.79
C GLN A 97 31.84 -15.71 3.05
#